data_AF-A0AA43CL47-F1
#
_entry.id   AF-A0AA43CL47-F1
#
_cell.length_a   1.000
_cell.length_b   1.000
_cell.length_c   1.000
_cell.angle_alpha   90.00
_cell.angle_beta   90.00
_cell.angle_gamma   90.00
#
_symmetry.space_group_name_H-M   'P 1'
#
loop_
_entity.id
_entity.type
_entity.pdbx_description
1 polymer ?
#
loop_
_entity_poly.entity_id
_entity_poly.type
_entity_poly.pdbx_seq_one_letter_code
_entity_poly.pdbx_strand_id
1 'polypeptide(L)'
;MVDSTLFYIIIGILLLQYVIELVLSLLNARKFTDPIPADLTDVFDAQEYERSQRYKKENHQFGLLTSTFSLFLTLAFLLLGGFEWVDQWVRTITTHPILMALLFFGIILLGSELL
;
A
#
# COMPACT_ATOMS: atom_id res chain seq x y z
N MET A 1 2.79 1.42 -27.84
CA MET A 1 1.50 1.71 -27.18
C MET A 1 1.21 0.51 -26.31
N VAL A 2 1.23 0.63 -24.99
CA VAL A 2 0.61 -0.41 -24.15
C VAL A 2 -0.83 -0.50 -24.64
N ASP A 3 -1.29 -1.70 -25.02
CA ASP A 3 -2.70 -1.87 -25.38
C ASP A 3 -3.53 -1.25 -24.27
N SER A 4 -4.40 -0.29 -24.60
CA SER A 4 -5.20 0.44 -23.60
C SER A 4 -5.90 -0.52 -22.65
N THR A 5 -6.27 -1.70 -23.15
CA THR A 5 -6.78 -2.84 -22.39
C THR A 5 -5.86 -3.29 -21.25
N LEU A 6 -4.57 -3.54 -21.48
CA LEU A 6 -3.65 -3.98 -20.43
C LEU A 6 -3.48 -2.92 -19.35
N PHE A 7 -3.40 -1.65 -19.75
CA PHE A 7 -3.31 -0.52 -18.82
C PHE A 7 -4.52 -0.46 -17.88
N TYR A 8 -5.74 -0.56 -18.43
CA TYR A 8 -6.95 -0.59 -17.61
C TYR A 8 -7.09 -1.87 -16.77
N ILE A 9 -6.59 -3.01 -17.24
CA ILE A 9 -6.53 -4.25 -16.45
C ILE A 9 -5.64 -4.04 -15.20
N ILE A 10 -4.46 -3.44 -15.36
CA ILE A 10 -3.56 -3.17 -14.23
C ILE A 10 -4.24 -2.26 -13.20
N ILE A 11 -4.87 -1.16 -13.65
CA ILE A 11 -5.63 -0.28 -12.76
C ILE A 11 -6.75 -1.05 -12.06
N GLY A 12 -7.50 -1.87 -12.79
CA GLY A 12 -8.57 -2.70 -12.24
C GLY A 12 -8.08 -3.65 -11.16
N ILE A 13 -6.92 -4.29 -11.36
CA ILE A 13 -6.30 -5.18 -10.38
C ILE A 13 -5.92 -4.41 -9.11
N LEU A 14 -5.27 -3.25 -9.24
CA LEU A 14 -4.86 -2.43 -8.08
C LEU A 14 -6.07 -1.98 -7.27
N LEU A 15 -7.13 -1.50 -7.94
CA LEU A 15 -8.37 -1.09 -7.30
C LEU A 15 -9.06 -2.28 -6.62
N LEU A 16 -9.16 -3.43 -7.29
CA LEU A 16 -9.78 -4.62 -6.73
C LEU A 16 -9.03 -5.12 -5.50
N GLN A 17 -7.70 -5.17 -5.56
CA GLN A 17 -6.86 -5.56 -4.44
C GLN A 17 -7.11 -4.64 -3.23
N TYR A 18 -7.04 -3.32 -3.43
CA TYR A 18 -7.29 -2.36 -2.36
C TYR A 18 -8.70 -2.50 -1.78
N VAL A 19 -9.73 -2.71 -2.61
CA VAL A 19 -11.10 -2.92 -2.13
C VAL A 19 -11.19 -4.19 -1.28
N ILE A 20 -10.56 -5.29 -1.69
CA ILE A 20 -10.53 -6.54 -0.91
C ILE A 20 -9.86 -6.30 0.45
N GLU A 21 -8.69 -5.67 0.46
CA GLU A 21 -7.94 -5.35 1.68
C GLU A 21 -8.75 -4.42 2.61
N LEU A 22 -9.38 -3.39 2.05
CA LEU A 22 -10.24 -2.47 2.80
C LEU A 22 -11.42 -3.21 3.44
N VAL A 23 -12.10 -4.08 2.70
CA VAL A 23 -13.23 -4.87 3.22
C VAL A 23 -12.76 -5.78 4.37
N LEU A 24 -11.66 -6.51 4.19
CA LEU A 24 -11.10 -7.36 5.23
C LEU A 24 -10.69 -6.56 6.47
N SER A 25 -10.06 -5.40 6.28
CA SER A 25 -9.66 -4.50 7.34
C SER A 25 -10.87 -3.99 8.15
N LEU A 26 -11.93 -3.57 7.45
CA LEU A 26 -13.17 -3.11 8.08
C LEU A 26 -13.88 -4.24 8.86
N LEU A 27 -13.91 -5.45 8.30
CA LEU A 27 -14.46 -6.62 8.98
C LEU A 27 -13.67 -6.96 10.26
N ASN A 28 -12.34 -6.89 10.21
CA ASN A 28 -11.48 -7.08 11.37
C ASN A 28 -11.67 -5.99 12.43
N ALA A 29 -11.77 -4.72 12.01
CA ALA A 29 -11.93 -3.60 12.93
C ALA A 29 -13.23 -3.67 13.74
N ARG A 30 -14.31 -4.24 13.16
CA ARG A 30 -15.57 -4.49 13.89
C ARG A 30 -15.42 -5.43 15.08
N LYS A 31 -14.35 -6.22 15.11
CA LYS A 31 -14.06 -7.22 16.15
C LYS A 31 -13.05 -6.74 17.18
N PHE A 32 -12.53 -5.53 17.05
CA PHE A 32 -11.51 -5.01 17.97
C PHE A 32 -12.03 -4.79 19.38
N THR A 33 -13.34 -4.59 19.55
CA THR A 33 -13.98 -4.34 20.85
C THR A 33 -14.59 -5.59 21.48
N ASP A 34 -14.34 -6.78 20.91
CA ASP A 34 -14.86 -8.02 21.47
C ASP A 34 -14.25 -8.25 22.86
N PRO A 35 -15.04 -8.67 23.87
CA PRO A 35 -14.53 -8.93 25.21
C PRO A 35 -13.62 -10.16 25.24
N ILE A 36 -12.81 -10.28 26.29
CA ILE A 36 -11.97 -11.45 26.52
C ILE A 36 -12.87 -12.69 26.64
N PRO A 37 -12.64 -13.76 25.86
CA PRO A 37 -13.34 -15.02 26.03
C PRO A 37 -13.11 -15.60 27.43
N ALA A 38 -14.14 -16.22 28.02
CA ALA A 38 -14.07 -16.75 29.39
C ALA A 38 -12.91 -17.74 29.60
N ASP A 39 -12.58 -18.53 28.58
CA ASP A 39 -11.50 -19.52 28.59
C ASP A 39 -10.09 -18.91 28.58
N LEU A 40 -9.97 -17.59 28.40
CA LEU A 40 -8.70 -16.87 28.28
C LEU A 40 -8.51 -15.80 29.37
N THR A 41 -9.45 -15.71 30.32
CA THR A 41 -9.45 -14.70 31.39
C THR A 41 -8.31 -14.87 32.40
N ASP A 42 -7.74 -16.07 32.47
CA ASP A 42 -6.56 -16.41 33.29
C ASP A 42 -5.22 -16.10 32.58
N VAL A 43 -5.25 -15.94 31.26
CA VAL A 43 -4.07 -15.62 30.43
C VAL A 43 -3.92 -14.13 30.19
N PHE A 44 -5.02 -13.40 30.01
CA PHE A 44 -5.00 -11.98 29.66
C PHE A 44 -5.38 -11.09 30.85
N ASP A 45 -4.50 -10.13 31.16
CA ASP A 45 -4.86 -9.00 32.01
C ASP A 45 -5.85 -8.07 31.30
N ALA A 46 -6.93 -7.70 31.98
CA ALA A 46 -8.01 -6.91 31.41
C ALA A 46 -7.58 -5.49 30.99
N GLN A 47 -6.69 -4.85 31.77
CA GLN A 47 -6.22 -3.50 31.46
C GLN A 47 -5.27 -3.51 30.26
N GLU A 48 -4.35 -4.47 30.20
CA GLU A 48 -3.45 -4.63 29.05
C GLU A 48 -4.22 -5.05 27.78
N TYR A 49 -5.27 -5.86 27.91
CA TYR A 49 -6.14 -6.20 26.78
C TYR A 49 -6.86 -4.96 26.23
N GLU A 50 -7.48 -4.15 27.09
CA GLU A 50 -8.13 -2.90 26.69
C GLU A 50 -7.14 -1.93 26.04
N ARG A 51 -5.93 -1.83 26.60
CA ARG A 51 -4.83 -1.03 26.03
C ARG A 51 -4.44 -1.52 24.63
N SER A 52 -4.34 -2.83 24.43
CA SER A 52 -4.06 -3.44 23.13
C SER A 52 -5.16 -3.16 22.09
N GLN A 53 -6.44 -3.23 22.49
CA GLN A 53 -7.56 -2.89 21.61
C GLN A 53 -7.51 -1.43 21.15
N ARG A 54 -7.24 -0.51 22.08
CA ARG A 54 -7.06 0.92 21.76
C ARG A 54 -5.91 1.14 20.78
N TYR A 55 -4.76 0.51 21.01
CA TYR A 55 -3.61 0.59 20.11
C TYR A 55 -3.93 0.06 18.71
N LYS A 56 -4.60 -1.10 18.61
CA LYS A 56 -5.07 -1.65 17.33
C LYS A 56 -6.00 -0.68 16.59
N LYS A 57 -6.91 -0.02 17.30
CA LYS A 57 -7.86 0.93 16.71
C LYS A 57 -7.16 2.17 16.13
N GLU A 58 -6.20 2.74 16.86
CA GLU A 58 -5.41 3.87 16.37
C GLU A 58 -4.56 3.48 15.16
N ASN A 59 -3.83 2.35 15.26
CA ASN A 59 -3.01 1.85 14.15
C ASN A 59 -3.83 1.53 12.91
N HIS A 60 -5.05 1.00 13.06
CA HIS A 60 -5.94 0.72 11.94
C HIS A 60 -6.37 2.00 11.22
N GLN A 61 -6.73 3.05 11.97
CA GLN A 61 -7.08 4.35 11.35
C GLN A 61 -5.89 4.93 10.57
N PHE A 62 -4.70 4.89 11.16
CA PHE A 62 -3.49 5.32 10.48
C PHE A 62 -3.18 4.46 9.24
N GLY A 63 -3.27 3.14 9.36
CA GLY A 63 -3.05 2.20 8.26
C GLY A 63 -4.03 2.39 7.10
N LEU A 64 -5.30 2.70 7.38
CA LEU A 64 -6.27 3.04 6.34
C LEU A 64 -5.90 4.34 5.61
N LEU A 65 -5.45 5.37 6.34
CA LEU A 65 -5.02 6.62 5.72
C LEU A 65 -3.80 6.40 4.82
N THR A 66 -2.78 5.71 5.32
CA THR A 66 -1.56 5.42 4.58
C THR A 66 -1.85 4.58 3.35
N SER A 67 -2.56 3.45 3.48
CA SER A 67 -2.90 2.60 2.32
C SER A 67 -3.68 3.32 1.23
N THR A 68 -4.61 4.20 1.61
CA THR A 68 -5.36 5.03 0.66
C THR A 68 -4.46 6.02 -0.05
N PHE A 69 -3.56 6.68 0.70
CA PHE A 69 -2.58 7.60 0.15
C PHE A 69 -1.61 6.89 -0.82
N SER A 70 -1.09 5.72 -0.45
CA SER A 70 -0.18 4.95 -1.29
C SER A 70 -0.86 4.46 -2.57
N LEU A 71 -2.12 4.02 -2.51
CA LEU A 71 -2.91 3.70 -3.71
C LEU A 71 -3.04 4.93 -4.60
N PHE A 72 -3.44 6.08 -4.04
CA PHE A 72 -3.61 7.31 -4.80
C PHE A 72 -2.31 7.72 -5.50
N LEU A 73 -1.18 7.70 -4.78
CA LEU A 73 0.11 8.08 -5.36
C LEU A 73 0.57 7.09 -6.43
N THR A 74 0.35 5.78 -6.23
CA THR A 74 0.62 4.74 -7.24
C THR A 74 -0.22 4.96 -8.50
N LEU A 75 -1.52 5.20 -8.35
CA LEU A 75 -2.42 5.48 -9.47
C LEU A 75 -2.07 6.78 -10.18
N ALA A 76 -1.75 7.85 -9.45
CA ALA A 76 -1.32 9.13 -10.02
C ALA A 76 -0.03 8.96 -10.82
N PHE A 77 0.96 8.25 -10.26
CA PHE A 77 2.20 7.95 -10.97
C PHE A 77 1.94 7.18 -12.27
N LEU A 78 1.08 6.17 -12.23
CA LEU A 78 0.72 5.38 -13.41
C LEU A 78 -0.04 6.21 -14.46
N LEU A 79 -1.06 6.97 -14.05
CA LEU A 79 -1.92 7.77 -14.93
C LEU A 79 -1.20 8.95 -15.58
N LEU A 80 -0.23 9.54 -14.88
CA LEU A 80 0.59 10.65 -15.37
C LEU A 80 1.80 10.18 -16.19
N GLY A 81 1.94 8.87 -16.44
CA GLY A 81 3.05 8.33 -17.23
C GLY A 81 4.40 8.40 -16.49
N GLY A 82 4.40 8.27 -15.17
CA GLY A 82 5.60 8.41 -14.33
C GLY A 82 6.75 7.50 -14.76
N PHE A 83 6.47 6.28 -15.23
CA PHE A 83 7.50 5.38 -15.79
C PHE A 83 8.17 5.98 -17.03
N GLU A 84 7.40 6.59 -17.94
CA GLU A 84 7.96 7.23 -19.13
C GLU A 84 8.77 8.48 -18.74
N TRP A 85 8.30 9.25 -17.76
CA TRP A 85 9.04 10.40 -17.26
C TRP A 85 10.41 10.00 -16.70
N VAL A 86 10.47 8.94 -15.88
CA VAL A 86 11.72 8.40 -15.34
C VAL A 86 12.62 7.85 -16.45
N ASP A 87 12.08 7.08 -17.41
CA ASP A 87 12.85 6.55 -18.53
C ASP A 87 13.47 7.66 -19.38
N GLN A 88 12.69 8.68 -19.75
CA GLN A 88 13.18 9.84 -20.51
C GLN A 88 14.28 10.57 -19.75
N TRP A 89 14.11 10.78 -18.44
CA TRP A 89 15.12 11.42 -17.61
C TRP A 89 16.42 10.61 -17.55
N VAL A 90 16.35 9.30 -17.33
CA VAL A 90 17.54 8.43 -17.29
C VAL A 90 18.28 8.43 -18.62
N ARG A 91 17.56 8.47 -19.75
CA ARG A 91 18.16 8.57 -21.10
C ARG A 91 18.96 9.86 -21.32
N THR A 92 18.66 10.94 -20.60
CA THR A 92 19.48 12.16 -20.64
C THR A 92 20.82 11.99 -19.92
N ILE A 93 20.93 11.01 -19.01
CA ILE A 93 22.11 10.78 -18.17
C ILE A 93 23.05 9.76 -18.83
N THR A 94 22.52 8.68 -19.40
CA THR A 94 23.33 7.61 -19.99
C THR A 94 22.67 6.94 -21.18
N THR A 95 23.49 6.53 -22.14
CA THR A 95 23.09 5.69 -23.28
C THR A 95 23.48 4.22 -23.08
N HIS A 96 24.25 3.89 -22.04
CA HIS A 96 24.70 2.52 -21.79
C HIS A 96 23.55 1.68 -21.21
N PRO A 97 23.14 0.56 -21.85
CA PRO A 97 21.92 -0.17 -21.49
C PRO A 97 21.89 -0.65 -20.02
N ILE A 98 23.00 -1.15 -19.51
CA ILE A 98 23.09 -1.66 -18.12
C ILE A 98 22.91 -0.53 -17.10
N LEU A 99 23.57 0.62 -17.31
CA LEU A 99 23.50 1.76 -16.40
C LEU A 99 22.10 2.39 -16.44
N MET A 100 21.47 2.41 -17.62
CA MET A 100 20.09 2.86 -17.78
C MET A 100 19.12 2.02 -16.94
N ALA A 101 19.22 0.68 -17.01
CA ALA A 101 18.40 -0.20 -16.19
C ALA A 101 18.66 0.02 -14.68
N LEU A 102 19.92 0.11 -14.27
CA LEU A 102 20.28 0.34 -12.86
C LEU A 102 19.72 1.66 -12.32
N LEU A 103 19.83 2.75 -13.08
CA LEU A 103 19.30 4.04 -12.69
C LEU A 103 17.77 4.04 -12.66
N PHE A 104 17.14 3.50 -13.70
CA PHE A 104 15.68 3.40 -13.76
C PHE A 104 15.11 2.64 -12.55
N PHE A 105 15.59 1.42 -12.31
CA PHE A 105 15.12 0.64 -11.17
C PHE A 105 15.54 1.25 -9.83
N GLY A 106 16.73 1.87 -9.74
CA GLY A 106 17.17 2.57 -8.54
C GLY A 106 16.24 3.73 -8.16
N ILE A 107 15.85 4.55 -9.14
CA ILE A 107 14.91 5.67 -8.92
C ILE A 107 13.54 5.14 -8.50
N ILE A 108 13.01 4.12 -9.17
CA ILE A 108 11.71 3.53 -8.84
C ILE A 108 11.72 2.91 -7.44
N LEU A 109 12.79 2.20 -7.05
CA LEU A 109 12.94 1.62 -5.71
C LEU A 109 13.00 2.71 -4.63
N LEU A 110 13.81 3.74 -4.83
CA LEU A 110 13.89 4.86 -3.89
C LEU A 110 12.55 5.61 -3.78
N GLY A 111 11.84 5.79 -4.90
CA GLY A 111 10.51 6.36 -4.89
C GLY A 111 9.50 5.49 -4.14
N SER A 112 9.64 4.17 -4.20
CA SER A 112 8.74 3.23 -3.49
C SER A 112 8.90 3.25 -1.97
N GLU A 113 10.05 3.65 -1.44
CA GLU A 113 10.25 3.83 0.01
C GLU A 113 9.45 5.01 0.59
N LEU A 114 8.94 5.90 -0.28
CA LEU A 114 8.10 7.04 0.12
C LEU A 114 6.60 6.69 0.16
N LEU A 115 6.23 5.52 -0.35
CA LEU A 115 4.85 4.98 -0.39
C LEU A 115 4.56 4.15 0.85
#